data_AF-A0A7V9FZH1-F1
#
_entry.id   AF-A0A7V9FZH1-F1
#
_cell.length_a   1.000
_cell.length_b   1.000
_cell.length_c   1.000
_cell.angle_alpha   90.00
_cell.angle_beta   90.00
_cell.angle_gamma   90.00
#
_symmetry.space_group_name_H-M   'P 1'
#
loop_
_entity.id
_entity.type
_entity.pdbx_description
1 polymer ?
#
loop_
_entity_poly.entity_id
_entity_poly.type
_entity_poly.pdbx_seq_one_letter_code
_entity_poly.pdbx_strand_id
1 'polypeptide(L)'
;MKRWMLVAALAVVPVVVATAAFANPSASTLPPNWHVHDGLTALGSQHKGIGFFPTILAVSTATYLQDPAACPDATDKAFLPHGRQDAQPLRAGVCMTSSTIIHVHTVPAGTAGPEGWRSLTTASEPGWVTYYLVTAR
;
A
#
# COMPACT_ATOMS: atom_id res chain seq x y z
N MET A 1 42.13 38.19 -45.01
CA MET A 1 41.43 39.12 -44.09
C MET A 1 40.38 38.34 -43.32
N LYS A 2 40.35 38.51 -41.99
CA LYS A 2 39.34 38.14 -40.98
C LYS A 2 38.84 36.67 -40.88
N ARG A 3 39.44 35.99 -39.91
CA ARG A 3 38.97 34.82 -39.16
C ARG A 3 37.58 35.06 -38.54
N TRP A 4 36.71 34.07 -38.61
CA TRP A 4 35.62 33.87 -37.65
C TRP A 4 35.62 32.40 -37.23
N MET A 5 36.30 32.12 -36.13
CA MET A 5 36.02 30.97 -35.27
C MET A 5 34.85 31.36 -34.36
N LEU A 6 33.97 30.41 -34.03
CA LEU A 6 33.68 29.98 -32.65
C LEU A 6 32.44 29.05 -32.66
N VAL A 7 32.67 27.74 -32.42
CA VAL A 7 32.31 26.97 -31.20
C VAL A 7 30.95 26.30 -31.33
N ALA A 8 30.99 25.04 -31.73
CA ALA A 8 29.91 24.09 -31.50
C ALA A 8 29.90 23.73 -30.01
N ALA A 9 28.88 24.21 -29.29
CA ALA A 9 28.63 23.80 -27.91
C ALA A 9 28.11 22.36 -27.92
N LEU A 10 28.99 21.41 -27.57
CA LEU A 10 28.61 20.03 -27.30
C LEU A 10 27.87 19.99 -25.95
N ALA A 11 26.55 20.05 -25.99
CA ALA A 11 25.72 19.85 -24.80
C ALA A 11 25.80 18.38 -24.38
N VAL A 12 26.61 18.08 -23.38
CA VAL A 12 26.64 16.77 -22.71
C VAL A 12 25.36 16.67 -21.88
N VAL A 13 24.37 15.94 -22.38
CA VAL A 13 23.18 15.56 -21.61
C VAL A 13 23.60 14.47 -20.62
N PRO A 14 23.48 14.68 -19.29
CA PRO A 14 23.66 13.58 -18.36
C PRO A 14 22.49 12.60 -18.57
N VAL A 15 22.81 11.40 -19.06
CA VAL A 15 21.89 10.26 -19.06
C VAL A 15 21.63 9.92 -17.60
N VAL A 16 20.51 10.41 -17.07
CA VAL A 16 19.97 9.93 -15.79
C VAL A 16 19.60 8.48 -16.04
N VAL A 17 20.43 7.55 -15.57
CA VAL A 17 20.08 6.14 -15.51
C VAL A 17 18.96 6.04 -14.47
N ALA A 18 17.72 6.14 -14.94
CA ALA A 18 16.56 5.77 -14.15
C ALA A 18 16.72 4.28 -13.86
N THR A 19 17.18 3.95 -12.65
CA THR A 19 17.08 2.60 -12.13
C THR A 19 15.59 2.30 -12.05
N ALA A 20 15.08 1.59 -13.06
CA ALA A 20 13.80 0.94 -12.94
C ALA A 20 13.92 0.01 -11.72
N ALA A 21 13.34 0.43 -10.60
CA ALA A 21 13.13 -0.48 -9.49
C ALA A 21 12.24 -1.59 -10.06
N PHE A 22 12.83 -2.77 -10.28
CA PHE A 22 12.08 -3.93 -10.69
C PHE A 22 11.05 -4.20 -9.60
N ALA A 23 9.78 -3.97 -9.91
CA ALA A 23 8.68 -4.35 -9.04
C ALA A 23 8.74 -5.87 -8.86
N ASN A 24 8.94 -6.32 -7.62
CA ASN A 24 8.89 -7.74 -7.29
C ASN A 24 7.43 -8.21 -7.47
N PRO A 25 7.10 -9.07 -8.44
CA PRO A 25 5.73 -9.47 -8.79
C PRO A 25 5.16 -10.51 -7.81
N SER A 26 5.36 -10.27 -6.52
CA SER A 26 5.03 -11.16 -5.41
C SER A 26 3.53 -11.44 -5.25
N ALA A 27 2.63 -10.79 -5.99
CA ALA A 27 1.22 -11.15 -5.99
C ALA A 27 0.96 -12.50 -6.68
N SER A 28 1.77 -12.91 -7.67
CA SER A 28 1.58 -14.19 -8.37
C SER A 28 1.82 -15.43 -7.50
N THR A 29 2.34 -15.24 -6.27
CA THR A 29 2.58 -16.31 -5.30
C THR A 29 1.57 -16.35 -4.15
N LEU A 30 0.57 -15.48 -4.13
CA LEU A 30 -0.43 -15.44 -3.06
C LEU A 30 -1.51 -16.51 -3.26
N PRO A 31 -2.04 -17.12 -2.18
CA PRO A 31 -3.17 -18.03 -2.30
C PRO A 31 -4.39 -17.34 -2.95
N PRO A 32 -5.32 -18.10 -3.57
CA PRO A 32 -6.43 -17.53 -4.36
C PRO A 32 -7.39 -16.61 -3.60
N ASN A 33 -7.41 -16.67 -2.27
CA ASN A 33 -8.28 -15.87 -1.38
C ASN A 33 -7.49 -14.77 -0.64
N TRP A 34 -6.42 -14.27 -1.27
CA TRP A 34 -5.54 -13.24 -0.74
C TRP A 34 -5.24 -12.18 -1.80
N HIS A 35 -4.89 -10.99 -1.31
CA HIS A 35 -4.43 -9.86 -2.10
C HIS A 35 -3.26 -9.16 -1.39
N VAL A 36 -2.61 -8.22 -2.10
CA VAL A 36 -1.49 -7.42 -1.60
C VAL A 36 -1.71 -5.94 -1.87
N HIS A 37 -1.29 -5.10 -0.92
CA HIS A 37 -1.34 -3.65 -1.01
C HIS A 37 -0.01 -3.07 -1.50
N ASP A 38 0.35 -3.25 -2.77
CA ASP A 38 1.62 -2.78 -3.36
C ASP A 38 1.47 -1.63 -4.36
N GLY A 39 0.25 -1.17 -4.61
CA GLY A 39 -0.04 -0.10 -5.56
C GLY A 39 -0.01 -0.52 -7.03
N LEU A 40 0.27 -1.77 -7.35
CA LEU A 40 0.41 -2.26 -8.73
C LEU A 40 -0.93 -2.72 -9.31
N THR A 41 -2.00 -1.95 -9.11
CA THR A 41 -3.39 -2.33 -9.43
C THR A 41 -3.64 -2.70 -10.89
N ALA A 42 -2.74 -2.30 -11.81
CA ALA A 42 -2.80 -2.66 -13.22
C ALA A 42 -2.38 -4.12 -13.51
N LEU A 43 -1.71 -4.80 -12.57
CA LEU A 43 -1.19 -6.16 -12.75
C LEU A 43 -2.21 -7.27 -12.47
N GLY A 44 -3.36 -6.93 -11.88
CA GLY A 44 -4.46 -7.89 -11.69
C GLY A 44 -5.27 -7.66 -10.43
N SER A 45 -6.31 -8.48 -10.27
CA SER A 45 -7.27 -8.38 -9.17
C SER A 45 -6.70 -8.72 -7.80
N GLN A 46 -5.46 -9.20 -7.68
CA GLN A 46 -4.78 -9.39 -6.39
C GLN A 46 -4.01 -8.15 -5.92
N HIS A 47 -3.74 -7.18 -6.79
CA HIS A 47 -3.02 -5.96 -6.41
C HIS A 47 -4.00 -4.87 -5.95
N LYS A 48 -3.66 -4.18 -4.86
CA LYS A 48 -4.46 -3.09 -4.26
C LYS A 48 -3.60 -1.86 -3.99
N GLY A 49 -4.27 -0.72 -3.85
CA GLY A 49 -3.62 0.53 -3.47
C GLY A 49 -2.92 0.41 -2.10
N ILE A 50 -1.82 1.11 -1.93
CA ILE A 50 -0.96 1.06 -0.73
C ILE A 50 -1.71 1.48 0.56
N GLY A 51 -2.73 2.35 0.44
CA GLY A 51 -3.56 2.76 1.58
C GLY A 51 -2.76 3.40 2.71
N PHE A 52 -3.13 3.08 3.96
CA PHE A 52 -2.52 3.61 5.19
C PHE A 52 -1.34 2.77 5.70
N PHE A 53 -0.97 1.67 5.02
CA PHE A 53 -0.01 0.69 5.55
C PHE A 53 1.38 1.27 5.88
N PRO A 54 2.03 2.09 5.02
CA PRO A 54 3.31 2.71 5.38
C PRO A 54 3.24 3.55 6.65
N THR A 55 2.14 4.29 6.82
CA THR A 55 1.91 5.17 7.98
C THR A 55 1.82 4.37 9.28
N ILE A 56 1.04 3.29 9.32
CA ILE A 56 0.87 2.49 10.56
C ILE A 56 2.10 1.67 10.92
N LEU A 57 2.94 1.36 9.93
CA LEU A 57 4.23 0.72 10.11
C LEU A 57 5.35 1.72 10.42
N ALA A 58 5.07 3.02 10.35
CA ALA A 58 6.05 4.10 10.56
C ALA A 58 7.28 4.00 9.64
N VAL A 59 7.09 3.61 8.38
CA VAL A 59 8.14 3.49 7.37
C VAL A 59 7.84 4.35 6.14
N SER A 60 8.86 4.62 5.33
CA SER A 60 8.67 5.27 4.03
C SER A 60 7.90 4.35 3.06
N THR A 61 7.20 4.91 2.09
CA THR A 61 6.56 4.12 1.02
C THR A 61 7.57 3.26 0.27
N ALA A 62 8.78 3.78 0.00
CA ALA A 62 9.83 3.03 -0.67
C ALA A 62 10.29 1.80 0.13
N THR A 63 10.39 1.94 1.46
CA THR A 63 10.69 0.83 2.37
C THR A 63 9.55 -0.18 2.39
N TYR A 64 8.31 0.30 2.52
CA TYR A 64 7.12 -0.55 2.55
C TYR A 64 6.98 -1.42 1.29
N LEU A 65 7.27 -0.87 0.11
CA LEU A 65 7.17 -1.60 -1.16
C LEU A 65 8.17 -2.77 -1.29
N GLN A 66 9.16 -2.88 -0.40
CA GLN A 66 10.04 -4.05 -0.36
C GLN A 66 9.39 -5.27 0.34
N ASP A 67 8.38 -5.03 1.18
CA ASP A 67 7.66 -6.04 1.96
C ASP A 67 6.21 -5.59 2.20
N PRO A 68 5.39 -5.47 1.13
CA PRO A 68 4.04 -4.92 1.23
C PRO A 68 3.12 -5.86 2.01
N ALA A 69 2.08 -5.29 2.63
CA ALA A 69 1.11 -6.06 3.38
C ALA A 69 0.26 -6.94 2.46
N ALA A 70 0.25 -8.25 2.73
CA ALA A 70 -0.65 -9.22 2.14
C ALA A 70 -1.79 -9.55 3.13
N CYS A 71 -3.01 -9.62 2.62
CA CYS A 71 -4.22 -9.79 3.43
C CYS A 71 -5.08 -10.92 2.84
N PRO A 72 -5.74 -11.75 3.67
CA PRO A 72 -6.87 -12.53 3.20
C PRO A 72 -7.95 -11.59 2.66
N ASP A 73 -8.65 -11.99 1.61
CA ASP A 73 -9.77 -11.21 1.04
C ASP A 73 -10.88 -10.95 2.04
N ALA A 74 -11.03 -11.84 3.03
CA ALA A 74 -11.97 -11.63 4.12
C ALA A 74 -11.62 -10.42 5.01
N THR A 75 -10.38 -9.92 5.03
CA THR A 75 -10.00 -8.74 5.81
C THR A 75 -10.69 -7.50 5.28
N ASP A 76 -10.62 -7.24 3.98
CA ASP A 76 -11.29 -6.15 3.28
C ASP A 76 -12.66 -6.61 2.78
N LYS A 77 -13.74 -6.18 3.46
CA LYS A 77 -15.09 -6.74 3.22
C LYS A 77 -15.60 -6.51 1.80
N ALA A 78 -15.02 -5.54 1.09
CA ALA A 78 -15.28 -5.32 -0.34
C ALA A 78 -14.91 -6.52 -1.22
N PHE A 79 -14.02 -7.41 -0.78
CA PHE A 79 -13.55 -8.58 -1.54
C PHE A 79 -14.21 -9.89 -1.13
N LEU A 80 -15.21 -9.86 -0.24
CA LEU A 80 -16.06 -11.03 -0.01
C LEU A 80 -16.81 -11.41 -1.30
N PRO A 81 -17.15 -12.69 -1.53
CA PRO A 81 -17.85 -13.14 -2.74
C PRO A 81 -19.17 -12.41 -3.02
N HIS A 82 -19.82 -11.90 -1.97
CA HIS A 82 -21.07 -11.14 -2.07
C HIS A 82 -20.87 -9.63 -1.86
N GLY A 83 -19.62 -9.17 -1.87
CA GLY A 83 -19.24 -7.81 -1.50
C GLY A 83 -19.49 -7.48 -0.02
N ARG A 84 -19.22 -6.23 0.34
CA ARG A 84 -19.49 -5.69 1.68
C ARG A 84 -21.00 -5.46 1.86
N GLN A 85 -21.53 -5.83 3.01
CA GLN A 85 -22.90 -5.49 3.44
C GLN A 85 -22.88 -4.21 4.30
N ASP A 86 -23.95 -3.42 4.30
CA ASP A 86 -23.95 -2.08 4.92
C ASP A 86 -23.61 -2.06 6.42
N ALA A 87 -24.09 -3.06 7.17
CA ALA A 87 -23.83 -3.20 8.60
C ALA A 87 -22.41 -3.74 8.91
N GLN A 88 -21.59 -4.04 7.90
CA GLN A 88 -20.24 -4.54 8.09
C GLN A 88 -19.21 -3.41 8.14
N PRO A 89 -18.12 -3.59 8.91
CA PRO A 89 -16.96 -2.71 8.81
C PRO A 89 -16.39 -2.70 7.39
N LEU A 90 -15.63 -1.68 7.01
CA LEU A 90 -14.87 -1.73 5.75
C LEU A 90 -13.81 -2.84 5.81
N ARG A 91 -13.19 -2.99 6.99
CA ARG A 91 -12.13 -3.95 7.25
C ARG A 91 -12.29 -4.57 8.62
N ALA A 92 -12.10 -5.87 8.72
CA ALA A 92 -11.94 -6.55 10.00
C ALA A 92 -11.17 -7.85 9.79
N GLY A 93 -9.95 -7.89 10.30
CA GLY A 93 -9.07 -9.04 10.13
C GLY A 93 -7.61 -8.71 10.36
N VAL A 94 -6.76 -9.42 9.63
CA VAL A 94 -5.31 -9.29 9.71
C VAL A 94 -4.72 -9.13 8.31
N CYS A 95 -3.65 -8.38 8.24
CA CYS A 95 -2.71 -8.35 7.13
C CYS A 95 -1.32 -8.66 7.68
N MET A 96 -0.42 -9.12 6.83
CA MET A 96 0.91 -9.53 7.24
C MET A 96 1.94 -9.02 6.24
N THR A 97 3.08 -8.61 6.76
CA THR A 97 4.32 -8.56 5.99
C THR A 97 5.15 -9.81 6.31
N SER A 98 6.40 -9.89 5.85
CA SER A 98 7.32 -10.96 6.22
C SER A 98 7.59 -11.05 7.73
N SER A 99 7.53 -9.93 8.46
CA SER A 99 7.98 -9.82 9.86
C SER A 99 6.93 -9.27 10.82
N THR A 100 5.78 -8.83 10.31
CA THR A 100 4.79 -8.09 11.08
C THR A 100 3.38 -8.64 10.86
N ILE A 101 2.62 -8.77 11.95
CA ILE A 101 1.16 -9.00 11.93
C ILE A 101 0.47 -7.66 12.20
N ILE A 102 -0.43 -7.28 11.30
CA ILE A 102 -1.16 -6.03 11.30
C ILE A 102 -2.64 -6.35 11.49
N HIS A 103 -3.15 -6.17 12.70
CA HIS A 103 -4.58 -6.28 12.97
C HIS A 103 -5.26 -4.98 12.56
N VAL A 104 -6.39 -5.08 11.85
CA VAL A 104 -7.13 -3.91 11.37
C VAL A 104 -8.63 -4.05 11.62
N HIS A 105 -9.25 -2.94 12.00
CA HIS A 105 -10.69 -2.83 12.17
C HIS A 105 -11.15 -1.42 11.76
N THR A 106 -11.85 -1.31 10.64
CA THR A 106 -12.31 -0.02 10.09
C THR A 106 -13.82 0.13 10.23
N VAL A 107 -14.25 1.04 11.10
CA VAL A 107 -15.67 1.27 11.50
C VAL A 107 -16.09 2.72 11.28
N PRO A 108 -17.40 3.03 11.27
CA PRO A 108 -17.86 4.40 11.18
C PRO A 108 -17.23 5.27 12.28
N ALA A 109 -16.86 6.50 11.93
CA ALA A 109 -16.31 7.46 12.87
C ALA A 109 -17.28 7.69 14.05
N GLY A 110 -16.73 7.81 15.25
CA GLY A 110 -17.51 7.84 16.50
C GLY A 110 -17.78 6.47 17.12
N THR A 111 -17.47 5.37 16.42
CA THR A 111 -17.49 4.02 17.00
C THR A 111 -16.22 3.77 17.81
N ALA A 112 -16.35 3.30 19.06
CA ALA A 112 -15.21 2.94 19.90
C ALA A 112 -14.44 1.74 19.32
N GLY A 113 -13.11 1.83 19.36
CA GLY A 113 -12.23 0.74 18.92
C GLY A 113 -11.86 -0.22 20.04
N PRO A 114 -11.19 -1.34 19.72
CA PRO A 114 -10.67 -2.26 20.72
C PRO A 114 -9.66 -1.57 21.66
N GLU A 115 -9.67 -1.96 22.94
CA GLU A 115 -8.74 -1.42 23.93
C GLU A 115 -7.27 -1.69 23.54
N GLY A 116 -6.40 -0.69 23.75
CA GLY A 116 -4.98 -0.79 23.43
C GLY A 116 -4.62 -0.65 21.94
N TRP A 117 -5.60 -0.51 21.05
CA TRP A 117 -5.34 -0.30 19.62
C TRP A 117 -5.14 1.18 19.32
N ARG A 118 -4.30 1.47 18.33
CA ARG A 118 -4.12 2.82 17.78
C ARG A 118 -5.20 3.11 16.74
N SER A 119 -5.41 4.37 16.39
CA SER A 119 -6.40 4.77 15.39
C SER A 119 -5.84 5.79 14.40
N LEU A 120 -6.38 5.80 13.19
CA LEU A 120 -6.18 6.86 12.21
C LEU A 120 -7.42 7.06 11.35
N THR A 121 -7.51 8.23 10.74
CA THR A 121 -8.46 8.55 9.67
C THR A 121 -7.69 8.87 8.39
N THR A 122 -8.23 8.49 7.23
CA THR A 122 -7.64 8.85 5.93
C THR A 122 -8.60 9.74 5.16
N ALA A 123 -8.07 10.71 4.39
CA ALA A 123 -8.89 11.59 3.58
C ALA A 123 -9.66 10.85 2.48
N SER A 124 -9.14 9.70 2.01
CA SER A 124 -9.78 8.82 1.03
C SER A 124 -10.97 8.04 1.58
N GLU A 125 -11.15 8.00 2.91
CA GLU A 125 -12.20 7.22 3.57
C GLU A 125 -12.97 8.11 4.56
N PRO A 126 -13.62 9.19 4.08
CA PRO A 126 -14.34 10.11 4.94
C PRO A 126 -15.45 9.39 5.71
N GLY A 127 -15.58 9.69 7.00
CA GLY A 127 -16.58 9.08 7.88
C GLY A 127 -16.18 7.72 8.47
N TRP A 128 -14.96 7.25 8.23
CA TRP A 128 -14.44 6.00 8.79
C TRP A 128 -13.20 6.24 9.65
N VAL A 129 -13.03 5.42 10.68
CA VAL A 129 -11.82 5.33 11.50
C VAL A 129 -11.26 3.92 11.40
N THR A 130 -9.96 3.81 11.15
CA THR A 130 -9.24 2.53 11.17
C THR A 130 -8.50 2.40 12.49
N TYR A 131 -8.93 1.42 13.29
CA TYR A 131 -8.17 0.94 14.43
C TYR A 131 -7.18 -0.12 14.00
N TYR A 132 -5.99 -0.10 14.58
CA TYR A 132 -4.94 -1.04 14.26
C TYR A 132 -4.07 -1.41 15.46
N LEU A 133 -3.56 -2.64 15.43
CA LEU A 133 -2.53 -3.13 16.34
C LEU A 133 -1.45 -3.83 15.51
N VAL A 134 -0.20 -3.43 15.72
CA VAL A 134 0.96 -3.97 15.01
C VAL A 134 1.80 -4.79 15.98
N THR A 135 2.10 -6.03 15.61
CA THR A 135 2.90 -6.96 16.43
C THR A 135 3.93 -7.68 15.56
N ALA A 136 5.00 -8.20 16.18
CA ALA A 136 5.96 -9.05 15.48
C ALA A 136 5.32 -10.39 15.10
N ARG A 137 5.75 -10.96 13.97
CA ARG A 137 5.31 -12.27 13.47
C ARG A 137 6.17 -13.42 14.01
#